data_AF-A0A7K8ANQ6-F1
#
_entry.id   AF-A0A7K8ANQ6-F1
#
_cell.length_a   1.000
_cell.length_b   1.000
_cell.length_c   1.000
_cell.angle_alpha   90.00
_cell.angle_beta   90.00
_cell.angle_gamma   90.00
#
_symmetry.space_group_name_H-M   'P 1'
#
loop_
_entity.id
_entity.type
_entity.pdbx_description
1 polymer ?
#
loop_
_entity_poly.entity_id
_entity_poly.type
_entity_poly.pdbx_seq_one_letter_code
_entity_poly.pdbx_strand_id
1 'polypeptide(L)'
;LENLQPEIQQLAKRLRYEVSVRGKQLGWSEKVARFHFTKNMRRIVTELYVRDNCHPFKATLLLWVQIPMWVCVSLALRNCSVGALGSAVQEQFSSGGALWFTDLTAPDSTWILPVSLGLVNLLVVEV
;
A
#
# COMPACT_ATOMS: atom_id res chain seq x y z
N LEU A 1 10.52 -3.74 6.23
CA LEU A 1 10.18 -5.18 6.26
C LEU A 1 11.35 -6.04 5.81
N GLU A 2 12.04 -5.67 4.74
CA GLU A 2 13.18 -6.41 4.18
C GLU A 2 14.28 -6.70 5.21
N ASN A 3 14.57 -5.77 6.12
CA ASN A 3 15.55 -6.00 7.20
C ASN A 3 15.14 -7.09 8.21
N LEU A 4 13.84 -7.35 8.41
CA LEU A 4 13.36 -8.41 9.32
C LEU A 4 13.27 -9.78 8.64
N GLN A 5 13.22 -9.81 7.32
CA GLN A 5 13.12 -11.03 6.54
C GLN A 5 14.23 -12.06 6.84
N PRO A 6 15.53 -11.69 6.95
CA PRO A 6 16.57 -12.65 7.32
C PRO A 6 16.39 -13.20 8.75
N GLU A 7 15.98 -12.37 9.71
CA GLU A 7 15.75 -12.79 11.10
C GLU A 7 14.56 -13.76 11.17
N ILE A 8 13.46 -13.45 10.50
CA ILE A 8 12.28 -14.33 10.41
C ILE A 8 12.66 -15.68 9.78
N GLN A 9 13.50 -15.70 8.73
CA GLN A 9 13.94 -16.95 8.12
C GLN A 9 14.80 -17.79 9.07
N GLN A 10 15.70 -17.17 9.84
CA GLN A 10 16.50 -17.90 10.83
C GLN A 10 15.64 -18.48 11.95
N LEU A 11 14.70 -17.69 12.48
CA LEU A 11 13.73 -18.14 13.50
C LEU A 11 12.85 -19.26 12.96
N ALA A 12 12.44 -19.19 11.69
CA ALA A 12 11.65 -20.23 11.06
C ALA A 12 12.39 -21.56 10.93
N LYS A 13 13.70 -21.54 10.59
CA LYS A 13 14.54 -22.74 10.54
C LYS A 13 14.65 -23.40 11.92
N ARG A 14 14.90 -22.60 12.97
CA ARG A 14 14.96 -23.10 14.35
C ARG A 14 13.63 -23.71 14.80
N LEU A 15 12.53 -23.00 14.60
CA LEU A 15 11.20 -23.48 14.98
C LEU A 15 10.84 -24.78 14.24
N ARG A 16 11.20 -24.90 12.97
CA ARG A 16 10.96 -26.12 12.18
C ARG A 16 11.74 -27.31 12.72
N TYR A 17 13.00 -27.10 13.13
CA TYR A 17 13.81 -28.13 13.78
C TYR A 17 13.19 -28.55 15.12
N GLU A 18 12.82 -27.60 15.99
CA GLU A 18 12.20 -27.90 17.28
C GLU A 18 10.88 -28.67 17.17
N VAL A 19 10.01 -28.25 16.24
CA VAL A 19 8.73 -28.93 15.98
C VAL A 19 8.97 -30.33 15.42
N SER A 20 9.99 -30.52 14.59
CA SER A 20 10.35 -31.85 14.05
C SER A 20 10.84 -32.79 15.16
N VAL A 21 11.74 -32.31 16.02
CA VAL A 21 12.29 -33.11 17.13
C VAL A 21 11.19 -33.46 18.14
N ARG A 22 10.40 -32.47 18.60
CA ARG A 22 9.30 -32.70 19.55
C ARG A 22 8.19 -33.56 18.94
N GLY A 23 7.89 -33.35 17.66
CA GLY A 23 6.92 -34.15 16.93
C GLY A 23 7.31 -35.63 16.89
N LYS A 24 8.60 -35.93 16.68
CA LYS A 24 9.11 -37.32 16.76
C LYS A 24 9.05 -37.89 18.18
N GLN A 25 9.46 -37.12 19.19
CA GLN A 25 9.47 -37.57 20.59
C GLN A 25 8.07 -37.87 21.13
N LEU A 26 7.07 -37.07 20.75
CA LEU A 26 5.70 -37.17 21.23
C LEU A 26 4.76 -37.93 20.28
N GLY A 27 5.29 -38.48 19.17
CA GLY A 27 4.49 -39.21 18.18
C GLY A 27 3.40 -38.36 17.52
N TRP A 28 3.65 -37.07 17.28
CA TRP A 28 2.66 -36.18 16.68
C TRP A 28 2.34 -36.57 15.24
N SER A 29 1.06 -36.47 14.89
CA SER A 29 0.65 -36.51 13.48
C SER A 29 1.10 -35.23 12.75
N GLU A 30 1.24 -35.32 11.44
CA GLU A 30 1.68 -34.19 10.61
C GLU A 30 0.77 -32.96 10.77
N LYS A 31 -0.54 -33.18 10.95
CA LYS A 31 -1.52 -32.11 11.22
C LYS A 31 -1.20 -31.35 12.51
N VAL A 32 -0.85 -32.08 13.58
CA VAL A 32 -0.52 -31.49 14.89
C VAL A 32 0.81 -30.73 14.81
N ALA A 33 1.83 -31.30 14.17
CA ALA A 33 3.11 -30.63 13.95
C ALA A 33 2.93 -29.32 13.15
N ARG A 34 2.14 -29.35 12.07
CA ARG A 34 1.83 -28.15 11.26
C ARG A 34 1.06 -27.10 12.05
N PHE A 35 0.12 -27.52 12.90
CA PHE A 35 -0.62 -26.61 13.79
C PHE A 35 0.32 -25.90 14.76
N HIS A 36 1.20 -26.64 15.46
CA HIS A 36 2.17 -26.05 16.38
C HIS A 36 3.16 -25.13 15.68
N PHE A 37 3.66 -25.50 14.50
CA PHE A 37 4.53 -24.64 13.71
C PHE A 37 3.83 -23.33 13.35
N THR A 38 2.63 -23.39 12.78
CA THR A 38 1.89 -22.19 12.34
C THR A 38 1.52 -21.29 13.52
N LYS A 39 1.10 -21.87 14.65
CA LYS A 39 0.74 -21.14 15.87
C LYS A 39 1.94 -20.40 16.46
N ASN A 40 3.07 -21.10 16.64
CA ASN A 40 4.28 -20.49 17.19
C ASN A 40 4.91 -19.47 16.23
N MET A 41 4.88 -19.74 14.93
CA MET A 41 5.37 -18.79 13.93
C MET A 41 4.61 -17.47 13.99
N ARG A 42 3.27 -17.52 14.01
CA ARG A 42 2.45 -16.31 14.13
C ARG A 42 2.81 -15.52 15.39
N ARG A 43 3.02 -16.21 16.51
CA ARG A 43 3.40 -15.55 17.77
C ARG A 43 4.74 -14.84 17.65
N ILE A 44 5.77 -15.53 17.16
CA ILE A 44 7.12 -14.96 16.97
C ILE A 44 7.06 -13.75 16.04
N VAL A 45 6.42 -13.87 14.89
CA VAL A 45 6.31 -12.78 13.92
C VAL A 45 5.58 -11.57 14.52
N THR A 46 4.49 -11.79 15.26
CA THR A 46 3.78 -10.70 15.96
C THR A 46 4.65 -10.03 17.02
N GLU A 47 5.40 -10.81 17.82
CA GLU A 47 6.31 -10.27 18.84
C GLU A 47 7.44 -9.43 18.21
N LEU A 48 8.03 -9.89 17.09
CA LEU A 48 9.00 -9.09 16.32
C LEU A 48 8.37 -7.81 15.78
N TYR A 49 7.16 -7.87 15.21
CA TYR A 49 6.48 -6.68 14.70
C TYR A 49 6.23 -5.62 15.78
N VAL A 50 5.90 -6.06 17.00
CA VAL A 50 5.71 -5.16 18.14
C VAL A 50 7.05 -4.60 18.62
N ARG A 51 8.08 -5.45 18.77
CA ARG A 51 9.45 -5.04 19.20
C ARG A 51 10.01 -3.96 18.27
N ASP A 52 9.94 -4.18 16.97
CA ASP A 52 10.49 -3.29 15.95
C ASP A 52 9.51 -2.17 15.54
N ASN A 53 8.40 -1.99 16.26
CA ASN A 53 7.40 -0.94 16.02
C ASN A 53 6.88 -0.90 14.57
N CYS A 54 6.97 -2.01 13.85
CA CYS A 54 6.58 -2.20 12.46
C CYS A 54 5.12 -2.61 12.38
N HIS A 55 4.22 -1.82 12.99
CA HIS A 55 2.80 -2.09 12.91
C HIS A 55 2.37 -2.07 11.44
N PRO A 56 1.66 -3.11 10.95
CA PRO A 56 1.17 -3.15 9.57
C PRO A 56 0.26 -1.97 9.24
N PHE A 57 -0.31 -1.33 10.25
CA PHE A 57 -1.08 -0.10 10.13
C PHE A 57 -0.24 1.11 9.67
N LYS A 58 1.04 1.20 10.05
CA LYS A 58 1.92 2.27 9.57
C LYS A 58 2.17 2.14 8.06
N ALA A 59 2.24 0.91 7.55
CA ALA A 59 2.41 0.64 6.13
C ALA A 59 1.16 0.97 5.30
N THR A 60 -0.04 0.94 5.89
CA THR A 60 -1.30 1.29 5.20
C THR A 60 -1.74 2.73 5.45
N LEU A 61 -1.10 3.44 6.39
CA LEU A 61 -1.47 4.81 6.75
C LEU A 61 -1.48 5.77 5.56
N LEU A 62 -0.51 5.64 4.66
CA LEU A 62 -0.44 6.46 3.45
C LEU A 62 -1.67 6.28 2.57
N LEU A 63 -2.14 5.03 2.40
CA LEU A 63 -3.37 4.73 1.65
C LEU A 63 -4.60 5.36 2.30
N TRP A 64 -4.66 5.35 3.64
CA TRP A 64 -5.76 5.96 4.39
C TRP A 64 -5.83 7.47 4.25
N VAL A 65 -4.71 8.16 4.01
CA VAL A 65 -4.70 9.61 3.75
C VAL A 65 -4.91 9.90 2.27
N GLN A 66 -4.33 9.08 1.39
CA GLN A 66 -4.37 9.26 -0.06
C GLN A 66 -5.77 9.08 -0.63
N ILE A 67 -6.53 8.06 -0.18
CA ILE A 67 -7.87 7.78 -0.70
C ILE A 67 -8.85 8.93 -0.42
N PRO A 68 -8.99 9.45 0.82
CA PRO A 68 -9.85 10.61 1.09
C PRO A 68 -9.43 11.85 0.31
N MET A 69 -8.13 12.14 0.24
CA MET A 69 -7.61 13.24 -0.56
C MET A 69 -7.99 13.11 -2.03
N TRP A 70 -7.84 11.91 -2.60
CA TRP A 70 -8.22 11.64 -3.99
C TRP A 70 -9.72 11.85 -4.24
N VAL A 71 -10.58 11.42 -3.32
CA VAL A 71 -12.03 11.65 -3.39
C VAL A 71 -12.35 13.14 -3.34
N CYS A 72 -11.78 13.87 -2.38
CA CYS A 72 -12.00 15.31 -2.23
C CYS A 72 -11.55 16.08 -3.46
N VAL A 73 -10.34 15.81 -3.97
CA VAL A 73 -9.80 16.46 -5.18
C VAL A 73 -10.66 16.14 -6.40
N SER A 74 -11.07 14.89 -6.58
CA SER A 74 -11.91 14.49 -7.74
C SER A 74 -13.27 15.20 -7.74
N LEU A 75 -13.92 15.29 -6.58
CA LEU A 75 -15.20 16.00 -6.44
C LEU A 75 -15.03 17.51 -6.63
N ALA A 76 -13.96 18.11 -6.08
CA ALA A 76 -13.67 19.52 -6.25
C ALA A 76 -13.44 19.86 -7.74
N LEU A 77 -12.57 19.10 -8.43
CA LEU A 77 -12.30 19.30 -9.85
C LEU A 77 -13.56 19.13 -10.71
N ARG A 78 -14.39 18.11 -10.43
CA ARG A 78 -15.66 17.94 -11.12
C ARG A 78 -16.60 19.12 -10.91
N ASN A 79 -16.71 19.62 -9.68
CA ASN A 79 -17.59 20.75 -9.39
C ASN A 79 -17.10 22.05 -10.04
N CYS A 80 -15.78 22.26 -10.15
CA CYS A 80 -15.21 23.35 -10.93
C CYS A 80 -15.49 23.20 -12.42
N SER A 81 -15.32 21.99 -12.98
CA SER A 81 -15.43 21.77 -14.43
C SER A 81 -16.86 21.86 -14.96
N VAL A 82 -17.85 21.42 -14.17
CA VAL A 82 -19.28 21.50 -14.56
C VAL A 82 -19.95 22.82 -14.17
N GLY A 83 -19.19 23.77 -13.60
CA GLY A 83 -19.73 25.07 -13.17
C GLY A 83 -20.64 25.02 -11.95
N ALA A 84 -20.63 23.94 -11.16
CA ALA A 84 -21.43 23.82 -9.94
C ALA A 84 -21.03 24.84 -8.86
N LEU A 85 -19.81 25.38 -8.94
CA LEU A 85 -19.30 26.45 -8.06
C LEU A 85 -19.49 27.86 -8.63
N GLY A 86 -20.12 27.98 -9.80
CA GLY A 86 -20.36 29.25 -10.51
C GLY A 86 -19.70 29.29 -11.88
N SER A 87 -20.33 29.99 -12.83
CA SER A 87 -19.86 30.10 -14.23
C SER A 87 -18.49 30.79 -14.34
N ALA A 88 -18.19 31.76 -13.49
CA ALA A 88 -16.91 32.45 -13.46
C ALA A 88 -15.74 31.50 -13.12
N VAL A 89 -15.95 30.55 -12.20
CA VAL A 89 -14.93 29.56 -11.81
C VAL A 89 -14.68 28.58 -12.97
N GLN A 90 -15.72 28.18 -13.67
CA GLN A 90 -15.60 27.31 -14.84
C GLN A 90 -14.81 27.99 -15.97
N GLU A 91 -15.10 29.26 -16.26
CA GLU A 91 -14.38 30.03 -17.30
C GLU A 91 -12.89 30.18 -16.98
N GLN A 92 -12.56 30.41 -15.70
CA GLN A 92 -11.17 30.42 -15.24
C GLN A 92 -10.49 29.06 -15.39
N PHE A 93 -11.19 27.95 -15.18
CA PHE A 93 -10.65 26.61 -15.40
C PHE A 93 -10.47 26.27 -16.89
N SER A 94 -11.38 26.74 -17.75
CA SER A 94 -11.31 26.49 -19.19
C SER A 94 -10.19 27.26 -19.90
N SER A 95 -9.72 28.37 -19.31
CA SER A 95 -8.65 29.21 -19.87
C SER A 95 -7.36 29.23 -19.05
N GLY A 96 -7.39 28.71 -17.82
CA GLY A 96 -6.29 28.79 -16.85
C GLY A 96 -5.30 27.63 -16.89
N GLY A 97 -5.37 26.75 -17.89
CA GLY A 97 -4.41 25.67 -18.08
C GLY A 97 -3.04 26.14 -18.57
N ALA A 98 -2.12 25.19 -18.78
CA ALA A 98 -0.74 25.48 -19.19
C ALA A 98 -0.21 24.47 -20.21
N LEU A 99 0.83 24.86 -20.95
CA LEU A 99 1.51 24.03 -21.94
C LEU A 99 0.53 23.42 -22.97
N TRP A 100 0.38 22.10 -22.99
CA TRP A 100 -0.49 21.37 -23.92
C TRP A 100 -1.91 21.11 -23.36
N PHE A 101 -2.17 21.43 -22.09
CA PHE A 101 -3.45 21.23 -21.42
C PHE A 101 -4.05 22.58 -21.00
N THR A 102 -4.43 23.39 -21.99
CA THR A 102 -4.92 24.76 -21.77
C THR A 102 -6.31 24.83 -21.12
N ASP A 103 -7.13 23.80 -21.32
CA ASP A 103 -8.47 23.67 -20.74
C ASP A 103 -8.45 22.58 -19.66
N LEU A 104 -8.62 22.98 -18.39
CA LEU A 104 -8.64 22.07 -17.24
C LEU A 104 -10.00 21.39 -17.05
N THR A 105 -11.02 21.77 -17.80
CA THR A 105 -12.36 21.16 -17.75
C THR A 105 -12.48 19.95 -18.68
N ALA A 106 -11.56 19.83 -19.64
CA ALA A 106 -11.50 18.74 -20.60
C ALA A 106 -10.45 17.68 -20.19
N PRO A 107 -10.69 16.40 -20.53
CA PRO A 107 -9.67 15.37 -20.39
C PRO A 107 -8.50 15.61 -21.35
N ASP A 108 -7.29 15.24 -20.93
CA ASP A 108 -6.09 15.36 -21.76
C ASP A 108 -6.17 14.44 -22.99
N SER A 109 -6.36 15.03 -24.15
CA SER A 109 -6.46 14.31 -25.42
C SER A 109 -5.11 13.76 -25.90
N THR A 110 -3.99 14.30 -25.41
CA THR A 110 -2.63 13.88 -25.80
C THR A 110 -2.14 12.67 -25.01
N TRP A 111 -2.83 12.28 -23.93
CA TRP A 111 -2.44 11.23 -22.99
C TRP A 111 -1.09 11.45 -22.28
N ILE A 112 -0.46 12.62 -22.45
CA ILE A 112 0.84 12.93 -21.84
C ILE A 112 0.71 12.99 -20.32
N LEU A 113 -0.35 13.61 -19.79
CA LEU A 113 -0.60 13.70 -18.35
C LEU A 113 -0.85 12.32 -17.71
N PRO A 114 -1.76 11.47 -18.21
CA PRO A 114 -1.93 10.11 -17.68
C PRO A 114 -0.66 9.25 -17.71
N VAL A 115 0.10 9.30 -18.81
CA VAL A 115 1.32 8.48 -18.95
C VAL A 115 2.43 8.99 -18.02
N SER A 116 2.66 10.30 -17.97
CA SER A 116 3.66 10.88 -17.07
C SER A 116 3.35 10.62 -15.60
N LEU A 117 2.07 10.71 -15.19
CA LEU A 117 1.65 10.36 -13.84
C LEU A 117 1.96 8.89 -13.52
N GLY A 118 1.71 7.98 -14.47
CA GLY A 118 2.04 6.57 -14.33
C GLY A 118 3.54 6.32 -14.17
N LEU A 119 4.37 6.99 -14.97
CA LEU A 119 5.83 6.89 -14.89
C LEU A 119 6.38 7.45 -13.56
N VAL A 120 5.87 8.60 -13.11
CA VAL A 120 6.26 9.18 -11.82
C VAL A 120 5.85 8.26 -10.67
N ASN A 121 4.66 7.66 -10.72
CA ASN A 121 4.23 6.70 -9.71
C ASN A 121 5.12 5.45 -9.68
N LEU A 122 5.53 4.94 -10.84
CA LEU A 122 6.47 3.83 -10.93
C LEU A 122 7.80 4.19 -10.26
N LEU A 123 8.34 5.37 -10.57
CA LEU A 123 9.58 5.85 -9.94
C LEU A 123 9.47 5.99 -8.42
N VAL A 124 8.33 6.45 -7.89
CA VAL A 124 8.11 6.57 -6.44
C VAL A 124 8.02 5.22 -5.73
N VAL A 125 7.53 4.17 -6.42
CA VAL A 125 7.42 2.83 -5.85
C VAL A 125 8.74 2.06 -5.92
N GLU A 126 9.54 2.31 -6.96
CA GLU A 126 10.82 1.63 -7.17
C GLU A 126 11.99 2.24 -6.37
N VAL A 127 11.90 3.51 -5.97
CA VAL A 127 12.90 4.23 -5.15
C VAL A 127 12.56 4.13 -3.66
#